data_AF-A0A562BCS7-F1
#
_entry.id   AF-A0A562BCS7-F1
#
_cell.length_a   1.000
_cell.length_b   1.000
_cell.length_c   1.000
_cell.angle_alpha   90.00
_cell.angle_beta   90.00
_cell.angle_gamma   90.00
#
_symmetry.space_group_name_H-M   'P 1'
#
loop_
_entity.id
_entity.type
_entity.pdbx_description
1 polymer ?
#
loop_
_entity_poly.entity_id
_entity_poly.type
_entity_poly.pdbx_seq_one_letter_code
_entity_poly.pdbx_strand_id
1 'polypeptide(L)'
;MAAHDAWALVCRLFAGGTPVLRATLSLHEAAALTVLGKAVKPTVVDQSFVLCPHCQQHRAQVWGDGRGGRMCRCPDCGPVAVEANDGAAFALDEDWLRQKMRLALGIESRDGVDDLGGGVWRLGDARRSPVLLARDLTRVLHEPALLDRVRVAGGDMRVITPRPSATRGSPFGTGIEWLVLEERFTFYGGSITLLGTPAPSMTPAVADPATPVNGPFSADFKWATLPDISSAPIQFTDGQAKVFESLWSFKGEATTADRIMPRAGLDSAKPSDLFKIKAKDKGKPEPAAQHAAYGALVVTQKRAGLYSMPCAAGASASLRQTSGKEGTFMT
;
A
#
# COMPACT_ATOMS: atom_id res chain seq x y z
N MET A 1 10.29 -15.88 23.13
CA MET A 1 9.34 -15.16 24.00
C MET A 1 9.78 -13.72 24.22
N ALA A 2 10.93 -13.45 24.85
CA ALA A 2 11.39 -12.09 25.15
C ALA A 2 11.41 -11.09 23.97
N ALA A 3 11.73 -11.54 22.74
CA ALA A 3 11.71 -10.70 21.55
C ALA A 3 10.30 -10.25 21.14
N HIS A 4 9.30 -11.12 21.30
CA HIS A 4 7.89 -10.80 21.02
C HIS A 4 7.36 -9.81 22.06
N ASP A 5 7.64 -10.04 23.35
CA ASP A 5 7.24 -9.16 24.44
C ASP A 5 7.90 -7.77 24.29
N ALA A 6 9.16 -7.73 23.88
CA ALA A 6 9.87 -6.48 23.58
C ALA A 6 9.20 -5.71 22.42
N TRP A 7 8.85 -6.40 21.32
CA TRP A 7 8.17 -5.75 20.20
C TRP A 7 6.77 -5.25 20.57
N ALA A 8 6.01 -6.05 21.32
CA ALA A 8 4.70 -5.65 21.82
C ALA A 8 4.79 -4.40 22.71
N LEU A 9 5.81 -4.32 23.58
CA LEU A 9 6.05 -3.14 24.40
C LEU A 9 6.40 -1.92 23.54
N VAL A 10 7.24 -2.05 22.51
CA VAL A 10 7.54 -0.95 21.57
C VAL A 10 6.26 -0.45 20.89
N CYS A 11 5.42 -1.35 20.38
CA CYS A 11 4.16 -0.98 19.72
C CYS A 11 3.21 -0.26 20.69
N ARG A 12 3.09 -0.74 21.93
CA ARG A 12 2.27 -0.09 22.97
C ARG A 12 2.78 1.30 23.32
N LEU A 13 4.09 1.45 23.54
CA LEU A 13 4.69 2.74 23.87
C LEU A 13 4.54 3.74 22.71
N PHE A 14 4.69 3.27 21.46
CA PHE A 14 4.47 4.10 20.29
C PHE A 14 3.02 4.55 20.15
N ALA A 15 2.05 3.64 20.31
CA ALA A 15 0.63 3.96 20.25
C ALA A 15 0.22 4.95 21.36
N GLY A 16 0.71 4.74 22.59
CA GLY A 16 0.41 5.60 23.73
C GLY A 16 1.08 6.97 23.64
N GLY A 17 2.31 7.04 23.11
CA GLY A 17 3.00 8.30 22.86
C GLY A 17 3.42 9.08 24.11
N THR A 18 3.22 8.50 25.29
CA THR A 18 3.54 9.08 26.60
C THR A 18 4.46 8.16 27.39
N PRO A 19 5.27 8.69 28.33
CA PRO A 19 6.04 7.85 29.23
C PRO A 19 5.14 6.94 30.06
N VAL A 20 5.61 5.73 30.36
CA VAL A 20 4.93 4.77 31.24
C VAL A 20 5.74 4.55 32.51
N LEU A 21 5.04 4.39 33.64
CA LEU A 21 5.67 4.07 34.91
C LEU A 21 6.13 2.61 34.91
N ARG A 22 7.32 2.34 35.44
CA ARG A 22 7.85 0.99 35.62
C ARG A 22 6.88 0.10 36.41
N ALA A 23 6.22 0.66 37.42
CA ALA A 23 5.23 -0.03 38.26
C ALA A 23 3.98 -0.48 37.48
N THR A 24 3.71 0.08 36.30
CA THR A 24 2.57 -0.32 35.45
C THR A 24 2.93 -1.37 34.41
N LEU A 25 4.21 -1.75 34.32
CA LEU A 25 4.65 -2.79 33.41
C LEU A 25 4.31 -4.17 33.98
N SER A 26 3.84 -5.06 33.12
CA SER A 26 3.76 -6.48 33.47
C SER A 26 5.17 -7.06 33.70
N LEU A 27 5.25 -8.22 34.37
CA LEU A 27 6.53 -8.90 34.58
C LEU A 27 7.30 -9.15 33.27
N HIS A 28 6.59 -9.52 32.20
CA HIS A 28 7.18 -9.75 30.88
C HIS A 28 7.72 -8.47 30.25
N GLU A 29 6.98 -7.36 30.36
CA GLU A 29 7.42 -6.05 29.86
C GLU A 29 8.62 -5.51 30.64
N ALA A 30 8.61 -5.66 31.97
CA ALA A 30 9.72 -5.23 32.82
C ALA A 30 11.01 -6.00 32.49
N ALA A 31 10.91 -7.30 32.20
CA ALA A 31 12.03 -8.10 31.72
C ALA A 31 12.50 -7.65 30.31
N ALA A 32 11.56 -7.34 29.41
CA ALA A 32 11.85 -6.90 28.05
C ALA A 32 12.61 -5.57 27.97
N LEU A 33 12.50 -4.69 28.97
CA LEU A 33 13.25 -3.42 29.02
C LEU A 33 14.77 -3.61 28.85
N THR A 34 15.32 -4.70 29.40
CA THR A 34 16.76 -5.01 29.28
C THR A 34 17.18 -5.31 27.84
N VAL A 35 16.29 -5.93 27.05
CA VAL A 35 16.54 -6.31 25.65
C VAL A 35 16.35 -5.11 24.72
N LEU A 36 15.46 -4.18 25.09
CA LEU A 36 15.12 -3.02 24.28
C LEU A 36 16.28 -2.02 24.14
N GLY A 37 17.17 -1.94 25.13
CA GLY A 37 18.36 -1.10 25.07
C GLY A 37 18.02 0.34 24.67
N LYS A 38 18.57 0.81 23.55
CA LYS A 38 18.35 2.18 23.04
C LYS A 38 16.92 2.48 22.55
N ALA A 39 16.07 1.47 22.40
CA ALA A 39 14.68 1.68 21.99
C ALA A 39 13.87 2.42 23.06
N VAL A 40 14.27 2.32 24.32
CA VAL A 40 13.60 2.98 25.44
C VAL A 40 14.59 3.83 26.22
N LYS A 41 14.11 4.99 26.68
CA LYS A 41 14.90 5.89 27.51
C LYS A 41 14.24 6.11 28.86
N PRO A 42 14.99 6.06 29.97
CA PRO A 42 14.52 6.58 31.24
C PRO A 42 14.04 8.02 31.04
N THR A 43 12.86 8.33 31.56
CA THR A 43 12.24 9.65 31.42
C THR A 43 11.79 10.15 32.79
N VAL A 44 11.95 11.45 33.00
CA VAL A 44 11.47 12.10 34.20
C VAL A 44 9.98 12.38 34.01
N VAL A 45 9.17 11.82 34.89
CA VAL A 45 7.78 12.19 35.09
C VAL A 45 7.64 12.92 36.42
N ASP A 46 6.50 13.57 36.63
CA ASP A 46 6.19 14.20 37.91
C ASP A 46 6.31 13.20 39.06
N GLN A 47 7.34 13.39 39.91
CA GLN A 47 7.61 12.54 41.07
C GLN A 47 6.80 12.94 42.31
N SER A 48 5.92 13.94 42.20
CA SER A 48 5.00 14.33 43.29
C SER A 48 3.99 13.23 43.60
N PHE A 49 3.78 12.30 42.67
CA PHE A 49 2.88 11.17 42.83
C PHE A 49 3.54 9.88 42.35
N VAL A 50 3.28 8.78 43.05
CA VAL A 50 3.65 7.42 42.65
C VAL A 50 2.47 6.49 42.79
N LEU A 51 2.47 5.37 42.07
CA LEU A 51 1.62 4.25 42.45
C LEU A 51 2.13 3.70 43.78
N CYS A 52 1.21 3.42 44.72
CA CYS A 52 1.56 2.84 46.01
C CYS A 52 2.46 1.61 45.81
N PRO A 53 3.72 1.62 46.29
CA PRO A 53 4.65 0.51 46.05
C PRO A 53 4.15 -0.82 46.62
N HIS A 54 3.31 -0.76 47.66
CA HIS A 54 2.77 -1.94 48.33
C HIS A 54 1.59 -2.57 47.59
N CYS A 55 0.55 -1.81 47.24
CA CYS A 55 -0.67 -2.37 46.62
C CYS A 55 -0.80 -2.11 45.12
N GLN A 56 -0.06 -1.15 44.57
CA GLN A 56 -0.08 -0.73 43.17
C GLN A 56 -1.45 -0.27 42.62
N GLN A 57 -2.42 -0.01 43.50
CA GLN A 57 -3.79 0.40 43.13
C GLN A 57 -4.03 1.91 43.21
N HIS A 58 -3.36 2.59 44.13
CA HIS A 58 -3.60 4.01 44.41
C HIS A 58 -2.45 4.88 43.92
N ARG A 59 -2.77 5.96 43.21
CA ARG A 59 -1.82 7.05 42.94
C ARG A 59 -1.77 7.96 44.16
N ALA A 60 -0.68 7.87 44.92
CA ALA A 60 -0.50 8.57 46.19
C ALA A 60 0.54 9.69 46.06
N GLN A 61 0.29 10.80 46.76
CA GLN A 61 1.24 11.92 46.83
C GLN A 61 2.48 11.51 47.63
N VAL A 62 3.65 11.97 47.18
CA VAL A 62 4.94 11.73 47.80
C VAL A 62 5.31 12.92 48.69
N TRP A 63 5.81 12.62 49.89
CA TRP A 63 6.37 13.58 50.82
C TRP A 63 7.76 13.12 51.30
N GLY A 64 8.57 14.07 51.73
CA GLY A 64 9.80 13.76 52.47
C GLY A 64 9.46 13.23 53.86
N ASP A 65 10.18 12.20 54.32
CA ASP A 65 10.00 11.63 55.65
C ASP A 65 10.75 12.41 56.76
N GLY A 66 11.40 13.52 56.40
CA GLY A 66 12.22 14.35 57.30
C GLY A 66 13.59 13.77 57.65
N ARG A 67 13.92 12.57 57.16
CA ARG A 67 15.19 11.83 57.38
C ARG A 67 15.96 11.55 56.08
N GLY A 68 15.61 12.26 55.01
CA GLY A 68 16.20 12.08 53.68
C GLY A 68 15.57 10.97 52.85
N GLY A 69 14.56 10.27 53.38
CA GLY A 69 13.73 9.32 52.66
C GLY A 69 12.48 9.97 52.06
N ARG A 70 11.79 9.19 51.23
CA ARG A 70 10.50 9.57 50.64
C ARG A 70 9.44 8.57 51.07
N MET A 71 8.22 9.05 51.25
CA MET A 71 7.08 8.22 51.61
C MET A 71 5.81 8.71 50.92
N CYS A 72 4.87 7.81 50.64
CA CYS A 72 3.53 8.13 50.21
C CYS A 72 2.50 7.63 51.24
N ARG A 73 1.28 8.16 51.21
CA ARG A 73 0.18 7.73 52.09
C ARG A 73 -0.91 7.15 51.20
N CYS A 74 -0.98 5.83 51.20
CA CYS A 74 -2.02 5.08 50.53
C CYS A 74 -3.27 5.03 51.43
N PRO A 75 -4.48 5.22 50.89
CA PRO A 75 -5.71 5.05 51.65
C PRO A 75 -5.82 3.66 52.32
N ASP A 76 -5.34 2.62 51.63
CA ASP A 76 -5.48 1.24 52.08
C ASP A 76 -4.26 0.70 52.83
N CYS A 77 -3.06 1.18 52.50
CA CYS A 77 -1.80 0.70 53.10
C CYS A 77 -1.23 1.63 54.17
N GLY A 78 -1.82 2.82 54.34
CA GLY A 78 -1.26 3.85 55.20
C GLY A 78 0.08 4.41 54.64
N PRO A 79 1.02 4.80 55.51
CA PRO A 79 2.31 5.35 55.09
C PRO A 79 3.24 4.25 54.54
N VAL A 80 3.71 4.43 53.30
CA VAL A 80 4.58 3.47 52.57
C VAL A 80 5.85 4.18 52.13
N ALA A 81 7.01 3.54 52.31
CA ALA A 81 8.30 4.06 51.84
C ALA A 81 8.35 4.05 50.30
N VAL A 82 8.98 5.08 49.71
CA VAL A 82 9.11 5.25 48.26
C VAL A 82 10.59 5.24 47.88
N GLU A 83 10.97 4.25 47.09
CA GLU A 83 12.31 4.10 46.54
C GLU A 83 12.49 4.90 45.23
N ALA A 84 13.72 4.95 44.71
CA ALA A 84 14.01 5.60 43.44
C ALA A 84 13.25 4.94 42.26
N ASN A 85 13.08 3.63 42.32
CA ASN A 85 12.48 2.84 41.23
C ASN A 85 10.95 2.97 41.14
N ASP A 86 10.28 3.38 42.22
CA ASP A 86 8.82 3.51 42.27
C ASP A 86 8.29 4.64 41.38
N GLY A 87 9.11 5.68 41.20
CA GLY A 87 8.84 6.79 40.28
C GLY A 87 9.52 6.63 38.92
N ALA A 88 10.20 5.51 38.66
CA ALA A 88 10.92 5.32 37.40
C ALA A 88 9.92 5.23 36.23
N ALA A 89 10.18 5.98 35.17
CA ALA A 89 9.37 5.95 33.96
C ALA A 89 10.24 5.75 32.72
N PHE A 90 9.64 5.17 31.69
CA PHE A 90 10.28 4.90 30.41
C PHE A 90 9.44 5.48 29.28
N ALA A 91 10.11 6.11 28.33
CA ALA A 91 9.50 6.51 27.06
C ALA A 91 10.18 5.77 25.92
N LEU A 92 9.44 5.55 24.84
CA LEU A 92 10.02 5.11 23.58
C LEU A 92 10.94 6.22 23.04
N ASP A 93 12.11 5.84 22.56
CA ASP A 93 12.92 6.69 21.70
C ASP A 93 12.34 6.64 20.28
N GLU A 94 11.54 7.64 19.92
CA GLU A 94 10.88 7.65 18.62
C GLU A 94 11.83 7.97 17.47
N ASP A 95 12.94 8.69 17.72
CA ASP A 95 13.99 8.89 16.73
C ASP A 95 14.63 7.55 16.39
N TRP A 96 14.94 6.75 17.42
CA TRP A 96 15.41 5.38 17.25
C TRP A 96 14.40 4.54 16.46
N LEU A 97 13.10 4.59 16.80
CA LEU A 97 12.07 3.82 16.10
C LEU A 97 12.03 4.20 14.62
N ARG A 98 11.93 5.50 14.30
CA ARG A 98 11.88 6.00 12.92
C ARG A 98 13.13 5.59 12.14
N GLN A 99 14.31 5.71 12.74
CA GLN A 99 15.56 5.30 12.10
C GLN A 99 15.59 3.79 11.81
N LYS A 100 15.19 2.95 12.77
CA LYS A 100 15.17 1.49 12.59
C LYS A 100 14.11 1.03 11.61
N MET A 101 12.94 1.66 11.59
CA MET A 101 11.89 1.39 10.61
C MET A 101 12.37 1.70 9.19
N ARG A 102 13.05 2.83 8.99
CA ARG A 102 13.64 3.18 7.69
C ARG A 102 14.63 2.14 7.20
N LEU A 103 15.53 1.68 8.08
CA LEU A 103 16.46 0.60 7.75
C LEU A 103 15.72 -0.70 7.38
N ALA A 104 14.68 -1.06 8.14
CA ALA A 104 13.87 -2.24 7.86
C ALA A 104 13.14 -2.18 6.51
N LEU A 105 12.80 -0.97 6.05
CA LEU A 105 12.11 -0.71 4.79
C LEU A 105 13.06 -0.48 3.61
N GLY A 106 14.37 -0.43 3.84
CA GLY A 106 15.37 -0.10 2.82
C GLY A 106 15.27 1.34 2.31
N ILE A 107 14.81 2.27 3.15
CA ILE A 107 14.75 3.70 2.82
C ILE A 107 16.15 4.29 2.94
N GLU A 108 16.59 5.00 1.90
CA GLU A 108 17.94 5.57 1.84
C GLU A 108 18.12 6.68 2.89
N SER A 109 19.32 6.84 3.46
CA SER A 109 19.54 7.81 4.55
C SER A 109 19.38 9.28 4.12
N ARG A 110 19.47 9.57 2.82
CA ARG A 110 19.30 10.91 2.26
C ARG A 110 17.86 11.42 2.34
N ASP A 111 16.89 10.52 2.40
CA ASP A 111 15.50 10.92 2.54
C ASP A 111 15.32 11.53 3.93
N GLY A 112 14.75 12.72 4.06
CA GLY A 112 14.42 13.27 5.38
C GLY A 112 13.34 12.46 6.09
N VAL A 113 13.18 12.67 7.39
CA VAL A 113 11.92 12.36 8.08
C VAL A 113 11.17 13.67 8.21
N ASP A 114 9.96 13.74 7.65
CA ASP A 114 9.12 14.92 7.76
C ASP A 114 8.09 14.71 8.88
N ASP A 115 8.10 15.57 9.89
CA ASP A 115 7.06 15.60 10.92
C ASP A 115 5.81 16.29 10.35
N LEU A 116 4.72 15.54 10.25
CA LEU A 116 3.45 16.04 9.72
C LEU A 116 2.52 16.53 10.84
N GLY A 117 2.94 16.40 12.10
CA GLY A 117 2.25 16.84 13.30
C GLY A 117 1.39 15.75 13.95
N GLY A 118 1.23 15.85 15.28
CA GLY A 118 0.31 15.04 16.10
C GLY A 118 0.55 13.52 16.07
N GLY A 119 1.80 13.10 15.94
CA GLY A 119 2.16 11.67 15.93
C GLY A 119 2.08 11.02 14.55
N VAL A 120 2.28 11.80 13.47
CA VAL A 120 2.33 11.32 12.09
C VAL A 120 3.62 11.81 11.44
N TRP A 121 4.36 10.91 10.81
CA TRP A 121 5.64 11.19 10.17
C TRP A 121 5.70 10.57 8.78
N ARG A 122 6.31 11.28 7.82
CA ARG A 122 6.79 10.68 6.58
C ARG A 122 8.19 10.14 6.82
N LEU A 123 8.38 8.85 6.57
CA LEU A 123 9.66 8.17 6.76
C LEU A 123 10.59 8.26 5.54
N GLY A 124 10.10 8.67 4.38
CA GLY A 124 10.83 8.67 3.10
C GLY A 124 10.19 7.75 2.07
N ASP A 125 10.92 7.41 1.01
CA ASP A 125 10.38 6.63 -0.12
C ASP A 125 11.00 5.22 -0.15
N ALA A 126 10.18 4.21 0.14
CA ALA A 126 10.60 2.80 0.05
C ALA A 126 10.23 2.25 -1.33
N ARG A 127 11.24 2.04 -2.20
CA ARG A 127 11.05 1.59 -3.60
C ARG A 127 10.15 2.54 -4.42
N ARG A 128 10.35 3.86 -4.25
CA ARG A 128 9.55 4.94 -4.90
C ARG A 128 8.11 5.08 -4.40
N SER A 129 7.73 4.36 -3.34
CA SER A 129 6.45 4.55 -2.65
C SER A 129 6.68 5.29 -1.34
N PRO A 130 6.01 6.44 -1.10
CA PRO A 130 6.09 7.14 0.16
C PRO A 130 5.62 6.26 1.31
N VAL A 131 6.31 6.35 2.45
CA VAL A 131 5.93 5.64 3.68
C VAL A 131 5.55 6.62 4.77
N LEU A 132 4.33 6.47 5.28
CA LEU A 132 3.81 7.16 6.45
C LEU A 132 3.84 6.24 7.67
N LEU A 133 4.31 6.77 8.79
CA LEU A 133 4.21 6.15 10.10
C LEU A 133 3.30 7.02 10.97
N ALA A 134 2.27 6.44 11.57
CA ALA A 134 1.33 7.16 12.43
C ALA A 134 1.03 6.36 13.70
N ARG A 135 0.87 7.08 14.82
CA ARG A 135 0.49 6.47 16.11
C ARG A 135 -0.95 5.93 16.12
N ASP A 136 -1.85 6.58 15.38
CA ASP A 136 -3.27 6.26 15.34
C ASP A 136 -3.79 6.23 13.90
N LEU A 137 -4.33 5.08 13.49
CA LEU A 137 -4.98 4.89 12.20
C LEU A 137 -6.19 5.81 12.02
N THR A 138 -6.99 5.99 13.08
CA THR A 138 -8.23 6.76 13.04
C THR A 138 -7.96 8.17 12.54
N ARG A 139 -6.87 8.77 13.01
CA ARG A 139 -6.46 10.11 12.59
C ARG A 139 -6.13 10.19 11.10
N VAL A 140 -5.36 9.22 10.58
CA VAL A 140 -5.02 9.18 9.15
C VAL A 140 -6.27 9.01 8.28
N LEU A 141 -7.28 8.28 8.76
CA LEU A 141 -8.56 8.10 8.05
C LEU A 141 -9.42 9.36 8.04
N HIS A 142 -9.43 10.14 9.13
CA HIS A 142 -10.26 11.34 9.25
C HIS A 142 -9.60 12.60 8.66
N GLU A 143 -8.28 12.60 8.47
CA GLU A 143 -7.51 13.72 7.91
C GLU A 143 -6.87 13.33 6.56
N PRO A 144 -7.63 13.20 5.45
CA PRO A 144 -7.10 12.80 4.15
C PRO A 144 -6.03 13.76 3.61
N ALA A 145 -6.03 15.02 4.04
CA ALA A 145 -5.01 16.01 3.69
C ALA A 145 -3.59 15.58 4.13
N LEU A 146 -3.44 14.73 5.17
CA LEU A 146 -2.14 14.17 5.55
C LEU A 146 -1.55 13.27 4.47
N LEU A 147 -2.43 12.52 3.77
CA LEU A 147 -2.06 11.65 2.68
C LEU A 147 -1.70 12.46 1.43
N ASP A 148 -2.51 13.47 1.11
CA ASP A 148 -2.31 14.32 -0.08
C ASP A 148 -0.98 15.10 -0.04
N ARG A 149 -0.52 15.49 1.15
CA ARG A 149 0.78 16.17 1.35
C ARG A 149 1.98 15.31 0.96
N VAL A 150 1.82 13.99 0.98
CA VAL A 150 2.90 13.01 0.78
C VAL A 150 2.74 12.25 -0.52
N ARG A 151 1.54 12.25 -1.11
CA ARG A 151 1.22 11.46 -2.28
C ARG A 151 1.98 11.95 -3.51
N VAL A 152 2.64 11.02 -4.18
CA VAL A 152 3.17 11.23 -5.53
C VAL A 152 2.08 10.88 -6.53
N ALA A 153 1.85 11.75 -7.53
CA ALA A 153 0.79 11.53 -8.53
C ALA A 153 0.93 10.16 -9.21
N GLY A 154 -0.10 9.32 -9.11
CA GLY A 154 -0.12 7.96 -9.66
C GLY A 154 0.72 6.92 -8.91
N GLY A 155 1.31 7.28 -7.76
CA GLY A 155 2.13 6.39 -6.94
C GLY A 155 1.35 5.69 -5.83
N ASP A 156 1.71 4.44 -5.55
CA ASP A 156 1.30 3.71 -4.36
C ASP A 156 1.96 4.28 -3.10
N MET A 157 1.27 4.22 -1.98
CA MET A 157 1.74 4.69 -0.68
C MET A 157 1.59 3.60 0.38
N ARG A 158 2.48 3.58 1.36
CA ARG A 158 2.38 2.67 2.51
C ARG A 158 2.09 3.46 3.77
N VAL A 159 1.13 2.99 4.56
CA VAL A 159 0.79 3.56 5.86
C VAL A 159 1.06 2.51 6.92
N ILE A 160 1.84 2.86 7.94
CA ILE A 160 2.20 2.00 9.06
C ILE A 160 1.56 2.55 10.33
N THR A 161 0.78 1.73 11.03
CA THR A 161 0.19 2.08 12.32
C THR A 161 0.21 0.89 13.27
N PRO A 162 0.17 1.13 14.60
CA PRO A 162 -0.26 0.10 15.56
C PRO A 162 -1.62 -0.48 15.20
N ARG A 163 -1.91 -1.66 15.74
CA ARG A 163 -3.19 -2.35 15.54
C ARG A 163 -4.31 -1.53 16.19
N PRO A 164 -5.30 -1.06 15.41
CA PRO A 164 -6.48 -0.39 15.94
C PRO A 164 -7.38 -1.41 16.64
N SER A 165 -8.05 -0.99 17.71
CA SER A 165 -8.93 -1.87 18.48
C SER A 165 -10.24 -2.22 17.74
N ALA A 166 -10.69 -1.38 16.81
CA ALA A 166 -12.02 -1.49 16.18
C ALA A 166 -12.01 -1.79 14.68
N THR A 167 -10.89 -1.56 13.98
CA THR A 167 -10.85 -1.67 12.52
C THR A 167 -10.38 -3.05 12.08
N ARG A 168 -11.18 -3.74 11.25
CA ARG A 168 -10.80 -4.99 10.57
C ARG A 168 -10.78 -4.78 9.05
N GLY A 169 -9.86 -5.47 8.36
CA GLY A 169 -9.74 -5.42 6.89
C GLY A 169 -8.81 -4.29 6.40
N SER A 170 -8.87 -3.97 5.10
CA SER A 170 -8.10 -2.86 4.51
C SER A 170 -8.90 -1.55 4.65
N PRO A 171 -8.46 -0.60 5.50
CA PRO A 171 -9.22 0.61 5.79
C PRO A 171 -9.08 1.68 4.69
N PHE A 172 -8.07 1.54 3.82
CA PHE A 172 -7.85 2.45 2.71
C PHE A 172 -8.35 1.87 1.39
N GLY A 173 -8.67 2.77 0.45
CA GLY A 173 -8.97 2.44 -0.94
C GLY A 173 -7.73 2.04 -1.74
N THR A 174 -7.89 1.97 -3.07
CA THR A 174 -6.81 1.57 -3.99
C THR A 174 -5.60 2.51 -3.92
N GLY A 175 -4.40 1.93 -4.06
CA GLY A 175 -3.13 2.65 -4.07
C GLY A 175 -2.57 3.01 -2.68
N ILE A 176 -3.16 2.49 -1.60
CA ILE A 176 -2.63 2.63 -0.24
C ILE A 176 -2.55 1.25 0.42
N GLU A 177 -1.33 0.82 0.70
CA GLU A 177 -1.05 -0.40 1.46
C GLU A 177 -0.98 -0.08 2.95
N TRP A 178 -1.81 -0.74 3.75
CA TRP A 178 -1.74 -0.64 5.20
C TRP A 178 -0.88 -1.77 5.79
N LEU A 179 0.10 -1.38 6.61
CA LEU A 179 0.99 -2.30 7.31
C LEU A 179 0.79 -2.15 8.83
N VAL A 180 0.20 -3.18 9.44
CA VAL A 180 0.03 -3.23 10.90
C VAL A 180 1.39 -3.51 11.55
N LEU A 181 1.81 -2.63 12.46
CA LEU A 181 3.15 -2.64 13.06
C LEU A 181 3.46 -3.97 13.77
N GLU A 182 2.49 -4.50 14.52
CA GLU A 182 2.58 -5.74 15.30
C GLU A 182 2.65 -7.00 14.42
N GLU A 183 2.14 -6.93 13.19
CA GLU A 183 2.03 -8.09 12.29
C GLU A 183 3.13 -8.11 11.23
N ARG A 184 3.49 -6.92 10.73
CA ARG A 184 4.38 -6.76 9.57
C ARG A 184 5.82 -6.50 10.00
N PHE A 185 6.10 -6.28 11.27
CA PHE A 185 7.45 -6.03 11.76
C PHE A 185 7.75 -6.87 13.00
N THR A 186 9.03 -7.14 13.24
CA THR A 186 9.52 -7.82 14.43
C THR A 186 10.80 -7.18 14.94
N PHE A 187 11.07 -7.36 16.23
CA PHE A 187 12.31 -6.93 16.88
C PHE A 187 13.19 -8.13 17.18
N TYR A 188 14.41 -8.13 16.64
CA TYR A 188 15.40 -9.17 16.91
C TYR A 188 16.81 -8.57 16.93
N GLY A 189 17.60 -8.93 17.95
CA GLY A 189 19.00 -8.51 18.06
C GLY A 189 19.22 -6.98 18.04
N GLY A 190 18.29 -6.19 18.61
CA GLY A 190 18.40 -4.72 18.61
C GLY A 190 18.03 -4.05 17.29
N SER A 191 17.45 -4.78 16.35
CA SER A 191 17.03 -4.28 15.04
C SER A 191 15.57 -4.62 14.76
N ILE A 192 14.94 -3.82 13.90
CA ILE A 192 13.60 -4.06 13.39
C ILE A 192 13.72 -4.71 12.02
N THR A 193 12.88 -5.71 11.75
CA THR A 193 12.82 -6.40 10.46
C THR A 193 11.39 -6.42 9.96
N LEU A 194 11.20 -6.11 8.67
CA LEU A 194 9.92 -6.27 7.99
C LEU A 194 9.65 -7.77 7.76
N LEU A 195 8.62 -8.30 8.41
CA LEU A 195 8.14 -9.67 8.28
C LEU A 195 7.32 -9.83 7.01
N GLY A 196 7.51 -10.94 6.30
CA GLY A 196 6.83 -11.23 5.05
C GLY A 196 7.16 -10.16 4.02
N THR A 197 7.90 -10.51 2.98
CA THR A 197 8.03 -9.63 1.82
C THR A 197 6.61 -9.21 1.44
N PRO A 198 6.22 -7.92 1.48
CA PRO A 198 5.21 -7.52 0.52
C PRO A 198 5.85 -7.98 -0.78
N ALA A 199 5.22 -8.93 -1.48
CA ALA A 199 5.57 -9.19 -2.87
C ALA A 199 5.81 -7.81 -3.44
N PRO A 200 7.03 -7.51 -3.96
CA PRO A 200 7.36 -6.16 -4.34
C PRO A 200 6.14 -5.62 -5.03
N SER A 201 5.61 -4.49 -4.56
CA SER A 201 4.78 -3.66 -5.41
C SER A 201 5.70 -3.47 -6.59
N MET A 202 5.55 -4.35 -7.57
CA MET A 202 6.33 -4.32 -8.76
C MET A 202 5.80 -3.03 -9.34
N THR A 203 6.52 -1.92 -9.14
CA THR A 203 6.95 -1.19 -10.32
C THR A 203 7.26 -2.29 -11.32
N PRO A 204 6.42 -2.50 -12.35
CA PRO A 204 6.68 -3.55 -13.32
C PRO A 204 8.13 -3.32 -13.72
N ALA A 205 8.98 -4.30 -13.43
CA ALA A 205 10.39 -4.24 -13.77
C ALA A 205 10.42 -4.14 -15.29
N VAL A 206 10.45 -2.91 -15.84
CA VAL A 206 10.00 -2.53 -17.19
C VAL A 206 9.46 -3.76 -17.89
N ALA A 207 8.24 -4.17 -17.51
CA ALA A 207 7.59 -5.23 -18.27
C ALA A 207 7.65 -4.70 -19.69
N ASP A 208 8.20 -5.49 -20.62
CA ASP A 208 8.23 -5.13 -22.04
C ASP A 208 6.91 -4.42 -22.31
N PRO A 209 6.89 -3.15 -22.75
CA PRO A 209 5.65 -2.38 -22.87
C PRO A 209 4.60 -3.13 -23.71
N ALA A 210 5.01 -4.13 -24.49
CA ALA A 210 4.16 -5.05 -25.21
C ALA A 210 3.59 -6.25 -24.42
N THR A 211 3.90 -6.40 -23.13
CA THR A 211 3.46 -7.53 -22.30
C THR A 211 1.94 -7.55 -22.18
N PRO A 212 1.26 -8.64 -22.56
CA PRO A 212 -0.19 -8.72 -22.47
C PRO A 212 -0.69 -8.72 -21.02
N VAL A 213 -1.55 -7.76 -20.67
CA VAL A 213 -2.21 -7.60 -19.36
C VAL A 213 -3.73 -7.71 -19.50
N ASN A 214 -4.29 -7.11 -20.55
CA ASN A 214 -5.72 -7.08 -20.84
C ASN A 214 -6.03 -8.04 -21.98
N GLY A 215 -6.03 -9.34 -21.70
CA GLY A 215 -6.13 -10.37 -22.76
C GLY A 215 -4.92 -10.29 -23.70
N PRO A 216 -5.09 -10.06 -25.02
CA PRO A 216 -3.96 -9.91 -25.93
C PRO A 216 -3.26 -8.53 -25.82
N PHE A 217 -3.81 -7.56 -25.09
CA PHE A 217 -3.33 -6.17 -25.09
C PHE A 217 -2.38 -5.86 -23.92
N SER A 218 -1.44 -4.92 -24.13
CA SER A 218 -0.69 -4.27 -23.05
C SER A 218 -1.61 -3.51 -22.09
N ALA A 219 -1.07 -3.15 -20.91
CA ALA A 219 -1.81 -2.40 -19.89
C ALA A 219 -2.42 -1.09 -20.41
N ASP A 220 -1.74 -0.43 -21.35
CA ASP A 220 -2.14 0.83 -21.97
C ASP A 220 -2.80 0.68 -23.35
N PHE A 221 -3.09 -0.56 -23.78
CA PHE A 221 -3.66 -0.90 -25.09
C PHE A 221 -2.83 -0.46 -26.31
N LYS A 222 -1.58 0.01 -26.12
CA LYS A 222 -0.69 0.41 -27.23
C LYS A 222 -0.08 -0.76 -27.96
N TRP A 223 -0.13 -1.95 -27.39
CA TRP A 223 0.39 -3.16 -28.01
C TRP A 223 -0.63 -4.28 -27.95
N ALA A 224 -0.63 -5.16 -28.96
CA ALA A 224 -1.28 -6.46 -28.88
C ALA A 224 -0.39 -7.60 -29.37
N THR A 225 -0.39 -8.70 -28.65
CA THR A 225 0.24 -9.96 -29.05
C THR A 225 -0.80 -10.86 -29.73
N LEU A 226 -0.70 -10.99 -31.04
CA LEU A 226 -1.60 -11.80 -31.88
C LEU A 226 -0.77 -12.75 -32.75
N PRO A 227 -0.40 -13.94 -32.25
CA PRO A 227 0.48 -14.88 -32.94
C PRO A 227 -0.03 -15.31 -34.33
N ASP A 228 -1.35 -15.35 -34.50
CA ASP A 228 -2.00 -15.69 -35.77
C ASP A 228 -1.84 -14.61 -36.86
N ILE A 229 -1.46 -13.39 -36.47
CA ILE A 229 -1.33 -12.22 -37.36
C ILE A 229 0.14 -11.81 -37.52
N SER A 230 0.90 -11.79 -36.42
CA SER A 230 2.28 -11.32 -36.39
C SER A 230 3.07 -12.06 -35.31
N SER A 231 4.31 -12.43 -35.63
CA SER A 231 5.26 -13.01 -34.67
C SER A 231 5.79 -12.00 -33.65
N ALA A 232 5.73 -10.70 -33.98
CA ALA A 232 6.07 -9.60 -33.07
C ALA A 232 4.80 -8.87 -32.59
N PRO A 233 4.80 -8.29 -31.38
CA PRO A 233 3.69 -7.46 -30.91
C PRO A 233 3.38 -6.31 -31.85
N ILE A 234 2.09 -6.08 -32.10
CA ILE A 234 1.60 -5.04 -33.00
C ILE A 234 1.44 -3.75 -32.18
N GLN A 235 2.15 -2.70 -32.57
CA GLN A 235 2.01 -1.37 -31.96
C GLN A 235 0.82 -0.63 -32.57
N PHE A 236 0.03 0.03 -31.73
CA PHE A 236 -1.09 0.88 -32.11
C PHE A 236 -0.77 2.36 -31.87
N THR A 237 -1.39 3.22 -32.67
CA THR A 237 -1.39 4.67 -32.42
C THR A 237 -2.22 5.00 -31.18
N ASP A 238 -1.97 6.16 -30.56
CA ASP A 238 -2.72 6.60 -29.38
C ASP A 238 -4.25 6.64 -29.61
N GLY A 239 -4.69 7.02 -30.81
CA GLY A 239 -6.13 7.00 -31.16
C GLY A 239 -6.70 5.59 -31.24
N GLN A 240 -5.96 4.65 -31.83
CA GLN A 240 -6.37 3.23 -31.93
C GLN A 240 -6.41 2.57 -30.54
N ALA A 241 -5.42 2.84 -29.69
CA ALA A 241 -5.36 2.33 -28.32
C ALA A 241 -6.58 2.77 -27.49
N LYS A 242 -6.96 4.05 -27.55
CA LYS A 242 -8.17 4.58 -26.86
C LYS A 242 -9.47 3.93 -27.33
N VAL A 243 -9.57 3.56 -28.61
CA VAL A 243 -10.73 2.82 -29.11
C VAL A 243 -10.79 1.42 -28.49
N PHE A 244 -9.66 0.72 -28.39
CA PHE A 244 -9.62 -0.60 -27.76
C PHE A 244 -9.88 -0.54 -26.25
N GLU A 245 -9.31 0.44 -25.55
CA GLU A 245 -9.59 0.68 -24.12
C GLU A 245 -11.09 0.95 -23.88
N SER A 246 -11.69 1.81 -24.71
CA SER A 246 -13.13 2.11 -24.65
C SER A 246 -13.96 0.85 -24.89
N LEU A 247 -13.67 0.06 -25.91
CA LEU A 247 -14.34 -1.22 -26.19
C LEU A 247 -14.17 -2.24 -25.06
N TRP A 248 -12.96 -2.34 -24.49
CA TRP A 248 -12.65 -3.24 -23.38
C TRP A 248 -13.48 -2.91 -22.13
N SER A 249 -13.72 -1.62 -21.87
CA SER A 249 -14.54 -1.16 -20.73
C SER A 249 -15.99 -1.69 -20.74
N PHE A 250 -16.50 -2.10 -21.90
CA PHE A 250 -17.82 -2.71 -22.04
C PHE A 250 -17.81 -4.23 -21.83
N LYS A 251 -16.67 -4.83 -21.45
CA LYS A 251 -16.56 -6.24 -21.04
C LYS A 251 -17.12 -7.23 -22.08
N GLY A 252 -16.95 -6.91 -23.36
CA GLY A 252 -17.40 -7.72 -24.48
C GLY A 252 -18.87 -7.56 -24.88
N GLU A 253 -19.63 -6.69 -24.20
CA GLU A 253 -20.98 -6.34 -24.61
C GLU A 253 -21.00 -5.56 -25.93
N ALA A 254 -22.05 -5.79 -26.73
CA ALA A 254 -22.27 -5.08 -27.98
C ALA A 254 -22.74 -3.63 -27.70
N THR A 255 -22.03 -2.65 -28.25
CA THR A 255 -22.29 -1.23 -28.02
C THR A 255 -22.18 -0.41 -29.31
N THR A 256 -22.70 0.81 -29.33
CA THR A 256 -22.73 1.67 -30.53
C THR A 256 -21.46 2.53 -30.64
N ALA A 257 -21.14 2.96 -31.87
CA ALA A 257 -20.06 3.92 -32.11
C ALA A 257 -20.24 5.21 -31.29
N ASP A 258 -21.47 5.70 -31.16
CA ASP A 258 -21.80 6.92 -30.41
C ASP A 258 -21.50 6.81 -28.90
N ARG A 259 -21.34 5.60 -28.37
CA ARG A 259 -20.88 5.39 -26.99
C ARG A 259 -19.37 5.17 -26.91
N ILE A 260 -18.78 4.57 -27.94
CA ILE A 260 -17.35 4.25 -27.98
C ILE A 260 -16.51 5.49 -28.22
N MET A 261 -16.85 6.29 -29.23
CA MET A 261 -16.01 7.38 -29.74
C MET A 261 -15.89 8.56 -28.75
N PRO A 262 -16.98 9.04 -28.11
CA PRO A 262 -16.87 10.07 -27.08
C PRO A 262 -16.10 9.59 -25.85
N ARG A 263 -16.27 8.32 -25.47
CA ARG A 263 -15.52 7.72 -24.35
C ARG A 263 -14.02 7.59 -24.68
N ALA A 264 -13.67 7.32 -25.94
CA ALA A 264 -12.30 7.36 -26.41
C ALA A 264 -11.76 8.80 -26.57
N GLY A 265 -12.58 9.84 -26.40
CA GLY A 265 -12.20 11.23 -26.60
C GLY A 265 -11.80 11.55 -28.05
N LEU A 266 -12.50 10.96 -29.02
CA LEU A 266 -12.19 11.08 -30.44
C LEU A 266 -13.42 11.52 -31.25
N ASP A 267 -13.23 12.47 -32.16
CA ASP A 267 -14.29 13.05 -33.00
C ASP A 267 -14.59 12.22 -34.28
N SER A 268 -14.02 11.02 -34.40
CA SER A 268 -14.29 10.15 -35.56
C SER A 268 -15.67 9.51 -35.44
N ALA A 269 -16.36 9.30 -36.56
CA ALA A 269 -17.72 8.77 -36.57
C ALA A 269 -17.79 7.27 -36.22
N LYS A 270 -16.77 6.49 -36.61
CA LYS A 270 -16.76 5.03 -36.39
C LYS A 270 -15.38 4.54 -35.93
N PRO A 271 -15.32 3.53 -35.03
CA PRO A 271 -14.07 2.93 -34.58
C PRO A 271 -13.15 2.50 -35.73
N SER A 272 -13.72 1.92 -36.79
CA SER A 272 -12.98 1.44 -37.96
C SER A 272 -12.22 2.52 -38.73
N ASP A 273 -12.60 3.80 -38.61
CA ASP A 273 -11.98 4.88 -39.38
C ASP A 273 -10.51 5.10 -39.01
N LEU A 274 -10.12 4.78 -37.78
CA LEU A 274 -8.73 4.86 -37.30
C LEU A 274 -7.84 3.71 -37.79
N PHE A 275 -8.44 2.63 -38.26
CA PHE A 275 -7.72 1.43 -38.71
C PHE A 275 -7.64 1.33 -40.23
N LYS A 276 -8.29 2.25 -40.98
CA LYS A 276 -8.23 2.28 -42.45
C LYS A 276 -6.80 2.54 -42.93
N ILE A 277 -6.31 1.66 -43.80
CA ILE A 277 -5.03 1.84 -44.48
C ILE A 277 -5.16 3.01 -45.46
N LYS A 278 -4.45 4.11 -45.19
CA LYS A 278 -4.43 5.29 -46.05
C LYS A 278 -3.59 5.02 -47.31
N ALA A 279 -3.89 5.71 -48.42
CA ALA A 279 -3.18 5.52 -49.69
C ALA A 279 -1.65 5.68 -49.57
N LYS A 280 -1.19 6.62 -48.73
CA LYS A 280 0.23 6.86 -48.42
C LYS A 280 0.92 5.75 -47.62
N ASP A 281 0.13 4.87 -47.02
CA ASP A 281 0.56 3.79 -46.12
C ASP A 281 0.32 2.41 -46.74
N LYS A 282 -0.13 2.38 -48.00
CA LYS A 282 -0.36 1.15 -48.77
C LYS A 282 0.96 0.42 -48.98
N GLY A 283 1.00 -0.85 -48.56
CA GLY A 283 2.19 -1.70 -48.65
C GLY A 283 3.12 -1.65 -47.43
N LYS A 284 2.83 -0.81 -46.43
CA LYS A 284 3.59 -0.82 -45.16
C LYS A 284 3.09 -1.95 -44.25
N PRO A 285 3.99 -2.72 -43.62
CA PRO A 285 3.62 -3.87 -42.81
C PRO A 285 2.83 -3.48 -41.55
N GLU A 286 3.19 -2.36 -40.91
CA GLU A 286 2.60 -1.93 -39.63
C GLU A 286 1.12 -1.52 -39.74
N PRO A 287 0.69 -0.60 -40.64
CA PRO A 287 -0.72 -0.28 -40.84
C PRO A 287 -1.56 -1.49 -41.29
N ALA A 288 -0.97 -2.42 -42.05
CA ALA A 288 -1.64 -3.65 -42.44
C ALA A 288 -1.88 -4.57 -41.24
N ALA A 289 -0.89 -4.73 -40.35
CA ALA A 289 -1.00 -5.49 -39.12
C ALA A 289 -2.02 -4.86 -38.15
N GLN A 290 -2.04 -3.53 -38.00
CA GLN A 290 -3.03 -2.81 -37.18
C GLN A 290 -4.46 -3.02 -37.69
N HIS A 291 -4.68 -2.94 -39.00
CA HIS A 291 -5.98 -3.18 -39.61
C HIS A 291 -6.43 -4.65 -39.44
N ALA A 292 -5.51 -5.61 -39.64
CA ALA A 292 -5.79 -7.04 -39.42
C ALA A 292 -6.14 -7.32 -37.95
N ALA A 293 -5.40 -6.74 -37.01
CA ALA A 293 -5.66 -6.85 -35.58
C ALA A 293 -7.06 -6.35 -35.21
N TYR A 294 -7.46 -5.18 -35.71
CA TYR A 294 -8.82 -4.68 -35.50
C TYR A 294 -9.90 -5.64 -36.02
N GLY A 295 -9.69 -6.21 -37.22
CA GLY A 295 -10.61 -7.19 -37.79
C GLY A 295 -10.72 -8.49 -37.01
N ALA A 296 -9.65 -8.92 -36.34
CA ALA A 296 -9.64 -10.12 -35.50
C ALA A 296 -10.23 -9.87 -34.11
N LEU A 297 -10.03 -8.67 -33.55
CA LEU A 297 -10.39 -8.35 -32.16
C LEU A 297 -11.80 -7.77 -32.01
N VAL A 298 -12.32 -7.09 -33.04
CA VAL A 298 -13.58 -6.35 -32.96
C VAL A 298 -14.63 -6.97 -33.87
N VAL A 299 -15.70 -7.49 -33.26
CA VAL A 299 -16.86 -8.01 -33.97
C VAL A 299 -17.80 -6.85 -34.28
N THR A 300 -18.12 -6.65 -35.55
CA THR A 300 -19.03 -5.59 -36.01
C THR A 300 -20.32 -6.18 -36.59
N GLN A 301 -21.46 -5.86 -35.99
CA GLN A 301 -22.78 -6.17 -36.54
C GLN A 301 -23.25 -5.02 -37.44
N LYS A 302 -22.83 -5.06 -38.71
CA LYS A 302 -23.01 -3.94 -39.67
C LYS A 302 -24.45 -3.42 -39.78
N ARG A 303 -25.46 -4.29 -39.71
CA ARG A 303 -26.88 -3.90 -39.80
C ARG A 303 -27.40 -3.17 -38.56
N ALA A 304 -26.84 -3.47 -37.39
CA ALA A 304 -27.25 -2.89 -36.11
C ALA A 304 -26.33 -1.74 -35.64
N GLY A 305 -25.20 -1.49 -36.32
CA GLY A 305 -24.23 -0.48 -35.90
C GLY A 305 -23.54 -0.81 -34.57
N LEU A 306 -23.52 -2.09 -34.20
CA LEU A 306 -22.96 -2.55 -32.93
C LEU A 306 -21.55 -3.10 -33.10
N TYR A 307 -20.73 -2.83 -32.10
CA TYR A 307 -19.35 -3.26 -31.99
C TYR A 307 -19.18 -3.96 -30.64
N SER A 308 -18.52 -5.11 -30.64
CA SER A 308 -18.12 -5.80 -29.42
C SER A 308 -16.69 -6.29 -29.53
N MET A 309 -16.06 -6.49 -28.37
CA MET A 309 -14.73 -7.08 -28.27
C MET A 309 -14.83 -8.33 -27.39
N PRO A 310 -15.12 -9.50 -27.97
CA PRO A 310 -15.44 -10.70 -27.19
C PRO A 310 -14.34 -11.13 -26.21
N CYS A 311 -13.07 -10.87 -26.52
CA CYS A 311 -11.96 -11.20 -25.63
C CYS A 311 -11.98 -10.44 -24.29
N ALA A 312 -12.79 -9.38 -24.16
CA ALA A 312 -13.00 -8.63 -22.93
C ALA A 312 -14.04 -9.27 -21.97
N ALA A 313 -14.80 -10.29 -22.41
CA ALA A 313 -15.84 -10.94 -21.59
C ALA A 313 -15.31 -11.99 -20.60
N GLY A 314 -14.02 -12.33 -20.67
CA GLY A 314 -13.35 -13.31 -19.81
C GLY A 314 -12.33 -14.13 -20.61
N ALA A 315 -11.14 -14.34 -20.05
CA ALA A 315 -10.03 -15.08 -20.66
C ALA A 315 -10.34 -16.57 -20.79
N SER A 316 -11.24 -16.94 -21.71
CA SER A 316 -11.49 -18.30 -22.20
C SER A 316 -12.44 -18.24 -23.39
N ALA A 317 -11.92 -17.85 -24.55
CA ALA A 317 -12.57 -18.16 -25.82
C ALA A 317 -11.49 -18.35 -26.88
N SER A 318 -11.16 -19.61 -27.15
CA SER A 318 -10.51 -20.05 -28.39
C SER A 318 -11.13 -19.28 -29.56
N LEU A 319 -10.30 -18.56 -30.32
CA LEU A 319 -10.68 -18.01 -31.62
C LEU A 319 -11.20 -19.19 -32.45
N ARG A 320 -12.52 -19.28 -32.61
CA ARG A 320 -13.12 -20.25 -33.52
C ARG A 320 -12.66 -19.91 -34.92
N GLN A 321 -11.97 -20.87 -35.52
CA GLN A 321 -11.80 -21.01 -36.96
C GLN A 321 -13.13 -20.77 -37.67
N THR A 322 -13.14 -19.83 -38.60
CA THR A 322 -13.97 -19.92 -39.80
C THR A 322 -13.04 -20.14 -40.98
N SER A 323 -12.46 -21.35 -41.04
CA SER A 323 -12.14 -22.00 -42.32
C SER A 323 -13.46 -22.65 -42.76
N GLY A 324 -13.92 -22.64 -44.00
CA GLY A 324 -13.27 -22.43 -45.28
C GLY A 324 -14.10 -23.25 -46.28
N LYS A 325 -14.34 -22.68 -47.45
CA LYS A 325 -14.69 -23.32 -48.74
C LYS A 325 -15.13 -24.79 -48.69
N GLU A 326 -16.41 -25.01 -48.94
CA GLU A 326 -16.91 -26.26 -49.49
C GLU A 326 -16.64 -26.26 -51.01
N GLY A 327 -15.55 -26.93 -51.40
CA GLY A 327 -15.29 -27.32 -52.77
C GLY A 327 -15.60 -28.80 -52.91
N THR A 328 -16.77 -29.13 -53.44
CA THR A 328 -17.10 -30.49 -53.88
C THR A 328 -16.89 -30.55 -55.39
N PHE A 329 -15.79 -31.17 -55.79
CA PHE A 329 -15.60 -31.76 -57.11
C PHE A 329 -14.80 -33.04 -56.92
N MET A 330 -15.45 -34.19 -57.11
CA MET A 330 -14.80 -35.39 -57.62
C MET A 330 -15.77 -36.10 -58.56
N THR A 331 -15.20 -36.46 -59.71
CA THR A 331 -15.65 -37.40 -60.76
C THR A 331 -16.93 -37.08 -61.52
#